data_AF-A0AA51L524-F1
#
_entry.id   AF-A0AA51L524-F1
#
_cell.length_a   1.000
_cell.length_b   1.000
_cell.length_c   1.000
_cell.angle_alpha   90.00
_cell.angle_beta   90.00
_cell.angle_gamma   90.00
#
_symmetry.space_group_name_H-M   'P 1'
#
loop_
_entity.id
_entity.type
_entity.pdbx_description
1 polymer ?
#
loop_
_entity_poly.entity_id
_entity_poly.type
_entity_poly.pdbx_seq_one_letter_code
_entity_poly.pdbx_strand_id
1 'polypeptide(L)'
;MKNSEKGESMKSNRDLLSFPYPFSDSNVYRYSNNAIPLNPPNAIELTDHYLDEINLKKELLTNHPERCYQSTPHTMDAQWEIVDLIIHNLVFYYPDKFELEKKEEQWVFSNVQTKETIAFTFGDSASLELEPLDFIGRHVQEDLILMMQRDGNLFLDAGQLCFPANWSLYFDLGMSFKEIHTPILGFQSDFLDDRILQFLMRIEAGTPWGRKNWSLMAGSRLDTSLETFSEWGQARKQVSKENAGELVHFRVEVQKLFRLPKSNGILFTIHSHMLPLKRFIQHTPWLEQFYAILSELPDFISEYKGISLYRKQVLEYLEEELKKV
;
A
#
# COMPACT_ATOMS: atom_id res chain seq x y z
N MET A 1 30.94 21.99 11.32
CA MET A 1 30.20 21.11 12.25
C MET A 1 28.82 21.65 12.62
N LYS A 2 28.66 22.87 13.15
CA LYS A 2 27.31 23.41 13.49
C LYS A 2 26.34 23.65 12.31
N ASN A 3 26.84 23.88 11.10
CA ASN A 3 26.00 24.09 9.91
C ASN A 3 25.61 22.78 9.19
N SER A 4 26.37 21.69 9.39
CA SER A 4 26.03 20.37 8.82
C SER A 4 24.94 19.68 9.64
N GLU A 5 25.01 19.76 10.97
CA GLU A 5 23.97 19.20 11.87
C GLU A 5 22.60 19.90 11.70
N LYS A 6 22.59 21.22 11.47
CA LYS A 6 21.35 21.96 11.17
C LYS A 6 20.76 21.59 9.79
N GLY A 7 21.60 21.27 8.81
CA GLY A 7 21.18 20.82 7.48
C GLY A 7 20.60 19.41 7.51
N GLU A 8 21.23 18.49 8.25
CA GLU A 8 20.72 17.13 8.47
C GLU A 8 19.45 17.11 9.31
N SER A 9 19.35 17.94 10.36
CA SER A 9 18.13 18.05 11.18
C SER A 9 16.94 18.62 10.39
N MET A 10 17.15 19.62 9.53
CA MET A 10 16.09 20.16 8.67
C MET A 10 15.67 19.20 7.56
N LYS A 11 16.61 18.41 7.00
CA LYS A 11 16.30 17.35 6.03
C LYS A 11 15.52 16.21 6.71
N SER A 12 15.99 15.73 7.85
CA SER A 12 15.31 14.72 8.68
C SER A 12 13.88 15.12 9.08
N ASN A 13 13.62 16.39 9.38
CA ASN A 13 12.26 16.86 9.68
C ASN A 13 11.36 16.96 8.44
N ARG A 14 11.91 17.31 7.27
CA ARG A 14 11.15 17.27 6.01
C ARG A 14 10.83 15.84 5.59
N ASP A 15 11.77 14.93 5.77
CA ASP A 15 11.59 13.50 5.48
C ASP A 15 10.59 12.85 6.45
N LEU A 16 10.48 13.35 7.68
CA LEU A 16 9.43 12.92 8.61
C LEU A 16 8.05 13.42 8.17
N LEU A 17 7.94 14.68 7.76
CA LEU A 17 6.66 15.29 7.36
C LEU A 17 6.15 14.84 5.99
N SER A 18 6.99 14.22 5.16
CA SER A 18 6.54 13.53 3.94
C SER A 18 5.88 12.18 4.23
N PHE A 19 6.05 11.62 5.44
CA PHE A 19 5.36 10.39 5.83
C PHE A 19 3.84 10.61 5.82
N PRO A 20 3.05 9.73 5.18
CA PRO A 20 1.64 9.97 4.91
C PRO A 20 0.75 9.72 6.14
N TYR A 21 0.92 10.51 7.20
CA TYR A 21 0.16 10.38 8.45
C TYR A 21 -1.36 10.18 8.20
N PRO A 22 -1.99 9.14 8.77
CA PRO A 22 -3.31 8.67 8.32
C PRO A 22 -4.48 9.27 9.10
N PHE A 23 -4.23 9.94 10.22
CA PHE A 23 -5.27 10.46 11.09
C PHE A 23 -5.59 11.92 10.74
N SER A 24 -6.89 12.23 10.72
CA SER A 24 -7.41 13.60 10.69
C SER A 24 -7.41 14.22 12.09
N ASP A 25 -8.18 15.26 12.36
CA ASP A 25 -8.16 15.96 13.66
C ASP A 25 -8.81 15.20 14.85
N SER A 26 -9.20 13.93 14.67
CA SER A 26 -9.83 13.11 15.71
C SER A 26 -8.81 12.31 16.52
N ASN A 27 -8.96 12.30 17.84
CA ASN A 27 -8.19 11.43 18.75
C ASN A 27 -8.80 10.03 18.93
N VAL A 28 -9.84 9.72 18.15
CA VAL A 28 -10.56 8.45 18.19
C VAL A 28 -10.54 7.83 16.80
N TYR A 29 -10.15 6.55 16.72
CA TYR A 29 -10.16 5.78 15.48
C TYR A 29 -11.34 4.80 15.46
N ARG A 30 -12.11 4.84 14.38
CA ARG A 30 -13.16 3.88 14.03
C ARG A 30 -13.08 3.59 12.54
N TYR A 31 -13.60 2.45 12.11
CA TYR A 31 -13.77 2.19 10.69
C TYR A 31 -14.79 3.17 10.09
N SER A 32 -14.42 3.74 8.95
CA SER A 32 -15.28 4.63 8.17
C SER A 32 -14.84 4.57 6.71
N ASN A 33 -15.70 5.03 5.81
CA ASN A 33 -15.26 5.35 4.45
C ASN A 33 -14.50 6.68 4.49
N ASN A 34 -13.17 6.61 4.62
CA ASN A 34 -12.27 7.76 4.62
C ASN A 34 -11.70 8.08 3.23
N ALA A 35 -12.35 7.61 2.16
CA ALA A 35 -11.95 7.94 0.81
C ALA A 35 -12.24 9.41 0.48
N ILE A 36 -11.28 10.06 -0.17
CA ILE A 36 -11.36 11.42 -0.67
C ILE A 36 -11.08 11.44 -2.18
N PRO A 37 -11.64 12.39 -2.95
CA PRO A 37 -11.29 12.55 -4.36
C PRO A 37 -9.79 12.78 -4.51
N LEU A 38 -9.16 12.11 -5.48
CA LEU A 38 -7.74 12.20 -5.74
C LEU A 38 -7.48 13.21 -6.85
N ASN A 39 -6.81 14.32 -6.51
CA ASN A 39 -6.38 15.36 -7.45
C ASN A 39 -4.96 15.81 -7.10
N PRO A 40 -3.96 15.65 -7.99
CA PRO A 40 -4.06 15.12 -9.35
C PRO A 40 -4.34 13.60 -9.38
N PRO A 41 -4.88 13.05 -10.49
CA PRO A 41 -5.25 11.64 -10.61
C PRO A 41 -4.03 10.73 -10.85
N ASN A 42 -3.08 10.75 -9.92
CA ASN A 42 -1.83 9.98 -10.01
C ASN A 42 -1.96 8.63 -9.28
N ALA A 43 -1.99 7.53 -10.03
CA ALA A 43 -2.12 6.16 -9.52
C ALA A 43 -0.91 5.68 -8.72
N ILE A 44 0.26 6.30 -8.93
CA ILE A 44 1.53 5.87 -8.32
C ILE A 44 2.22 7.02 -7.62
N GLU A 45 3.20 6.71 -6.80
CA GLU A 45 4.05 7.65 -6.10
C GLU A 45 5.46 7.06 -6.02
N LEU A 46 6.45 7.88 -6.32
CA LEU A 46 7.86 7.52 -6.12
C LEU A 46 8.40 8.18 -4.86
N THR A 47 9.00 7.37 -4.01
CA THR A 47 9.76 7.82 -2.84
C THR A 47 11.26 7.64 -3.07
N ASP A 48 12.07 8.14 -2.13
CA ASP A 48 13.52 7.95 -2.16
C ASP A 48 13.94 6.47 -1.95
N HIS A 49 13.01 5.60 -1.59
CA HIS A 49 13.20 4.16 -1.42
C HIS A 49 12.94 3.34 -2.69
N TYR A 50 12.64 3.99 -3.81
CA TYR A 50 12.25 3.32 -5.06
C TYR A 50 13.14 2.14 -5.45
N LEU A 51 14.46 2.33 -5.50
CA LEU A 51 15.37 1.26 -5.94
C LEU A 51 15.38 0.07 -4.98
N ASP A 52 15.36 0.33 -3.67
CA ASP A 52 15.38 -0.73 -2.65
C ASP A 52 14.10 -1.55 -2.71
N GLU A 53 12.95 -0.88 -2.82
CA GLU A 53 11.64 -1.53 -2.87
C GLU A 53 11.40 -2.28 -4.18
N ILE A 54 11.82 -1.72 -5.33
CA ILE A 54 11.71 -2.41 -6.61
C ILE A 54 12.59 -3.65 -6.66
N ASN A 55 13.81 -3.58 -6.12
CA ASN A 55 14.69 -4.74 -6.05
C ASN A 55 14.09 -5.84 -5.17
N LEU A 56 13.58 -5.50 -3.98
CA LEU A 56 12.90 -6.45 -3.11
C LEU A 56 11.65 -7.05 -3.77
N LYS A 57 10.84 -6.21 -4.43
CA LYS A 57 9.63 -6.65 -5.15
C LYS A 57 9.98 -7.65 -6.25
N LYS A 58 10.99 -7.35 -7.07
CA LYS A 58 11.44 -8.27 -8.13
C LYS A 58 12.00 -9.58 -7.57
N GLU A 59 12.73 -9.52 -6.46
CA GLU A 59 13.21 -10.72 -5.77
C GLU A 59 12.04 -11.60 -5.33
N LEU A 60 11.02 -11.01 -4.67
CA LEU A 60 9.83 -11.73 -4.21
C LEU A 60 9.05 -12.34 -5.38
N LEU A 61 8.82 -11.59 -6.45
CA LEU A 61 8.10 -12.10 -7.63
C LEU A 61 8.87 -13.19 -8.39
N THR A 62 10.19 -13.19 -8.31
CA THR A 62 11.03 -14.22 -8.95
C THR A 62 11.10 -15.48 -8.10
N ASN A 63 11.25 -15.33 -6.78
CA ASN A 63 11.47 -16.46 -5.87
C ASN A 63 10.17 -17.07 -5.34
N HIS A 64 9.07 -16.31 -5.33
CA HIS A 64 7.76 -16.70 -4.79
C HIS A 64 6.59 -16.24 -5.68
N PRO A 65 6.62 -16.51 -7.00
CA PRO A 65 5.60 -16.02 -7.93
C PRO A 65 4.19 -16.44 -7.52
N GLU A 66 4.01 -17.64 -6.97
CA GLU A 66 2.71 -18.20 -6.62
C GLU A 66 1.92 -17.40 -5.58
N ARG A 67 2.61 -16.70 -4.67
CA ARG A 67 1.96 -15.84 -3.66
C ARG A 67 2.00 -14.36 -4.00
N CYS A 68 2.91 -13.96 -4.90
CA CYS A 68 3.14 -12.56 -5.23
C CYS A 68 2.40 -12.09 -6.48
N TYR A 69 2.05 -12.98 -7.41
CA TYR A 69 1.27 -12.65 -8.59
C TYR A 69 0.27 -13.75 -8.93
N GLN A 70 -0.97 -13.36 -9.18
CA GLN A 70 -2.05 -14.24 -9.63
C GLN A 70 -2.98 -13.47 -10.55
N SER A 71 -3.51 -14.12 -11.57
CA SER A 71 -4.49 -13.55 -12.47
C SER A 71 -5.45 -14.62 -13.00
N THR A 72 -6.56 -14.17 -13.57
CA THR A 72 -7.51 -15.01 -14.29
C THR A 72 -7.58 -14.57 -15.76
N PRO A 73 -7.74 -15.50 -16.73
CA PRO A 73 -7.59 -15.18 -18.15
C PRO A 73 -8.47 -14.04 -18.67
N HIS A 74 -9.67 -13.85 -18.11
CA HIS A 74 -10.60 -12.78 -18.53
C HIS A 74 -10.16 -11.37 -18.11
N THR A 75 -9.08 -11.23 -17.32
CA THR A 75 -8.57 -9.93 -16.87
C THR A 75 -7.62 -9.27 -17.85
N MET A 76 -7.20 -9.96 -18.91
CA MET A 76 -6.09 -9.51 -19.78
C MET A 76 -6.27 -8.10 -20.35
N ASP A 77 -7.46 -7.76 -20.84
CA ASP A 77 -7.75 -6.41 -21.36
C ASP A 77 -7.61 -5.33 -20.28
N ALA A 78 -8.08 -5.62 -19.06
CA ALA A 78 -7.96 -4.74 -17.92
C ALA A 78 -6.49 -4.59 -17.46
N GLN A 79 -5.69 -5.67 -17.53
CA GLN A 79 -4.26 -5.60 -17.25
C GLN A 79 -3.54 -4.66 -18.24
N TRP A 80 -3.87 -4.72 -19.54
CA TRP A 80 -3.33 -3.79 -20.53
C TRP A 80 -3.76 -2.33 -20.30
N GLU A 81 -4.99 -2.09 -19.85
CA GLU A 81 -5.41 -0.74 -19.41
C GLU A 81 -4.61 -0.25 -18.21
N ILE A 82 -4.24 -1.14 -17.28
CA ILE A 82 -3.36 -0.79 -16.16
C ILE A 82 -1.97 -0.43 -16.66
N VAL A 83 -1.40 -1.19 -17.61
CA VAL A 83 -0.11 -0.83 -18.24
C VAL A 83 -0.18 0.57 -18.86
N ASP A 84 -1.22 0.85 -19.64
CA ASP A 84 -1.45 2.16 -20.24
C ASP A 84 -1.47 3.27 -19.18
N LEU A 85 -2.34 3.14 -18.17
CA LEU A 85 -2.49 4.12 -17.10
C LEU A 85 -1.18 4.38 -16.35
N ILE A 86 -0.52 3.30 -15.91
CA ILE A 86 0.66 3.39 -15.05
C ILE A 86 1.86 3.94 -15.81
N ILE A 87 2.14 3.47 -17.03
CA ILE A 87 3.25 4.01 -17.84
C ILE A 87 3.05 5.50 -18.08
N HIS A 88 1.84 5.94 -18.45
CA HIS A 88 1.59 7.36 -18.66
C HIS A 88 1.75 8.17 -17.38
N ASN A 89 1.36 7.65 -16.22
CA ASN A 89 1.58 8.31 -14.94
C ASN A 89 3.09 8.41 -14.63
N LEU A 90 3.85 7.34 -14.84
CA LEU A 90 5.30 7.34 -14.63
C LEU A 90 6.01 8.39 -15.49
N VAL A 91 5.72 8.43 -16.80
CA VAL A 91 6.36 9.38 -17.73
C VAL A 91 5.89 10.82 -17.47
N PHE A 92 4.61 11.02 -17.14
CA PHE A 92 4.07 12.36 -16.90
C PHE A 92 4.57 12.98 -15.59
N TYR A 93 4.54 12.22 -14.49
CA TYR A 93 4.93 12.74 -13.17
C TYR A 93 6.43 12.64 -12.90
N TYR A 94 7.15 11.76 -13.61
CA TYR A 94 8.57 11.50 -13.41
C TYR A 94 9.35 11.39 -14.74
N PRO A 95 9.28 12.42 -15.62
CA PRO A 95 9.86 12.38 -16.97
C PRO A 95 11.38 12.19 -17.01
N ASP A 96 12.10 12.58 -15.95
CA ASP A 96 13.55 12.38 -15.85
C ASP A 96 13.94 10.93 -15.44
N LYS A 97 12.95 10.11 -15.09
CA LYS A 97 13.14 8.75 -14.55
C LYS A 97 12.56 7.67 -15.46
N PHE A 98 11.55 8.00 -16.25
CA PHE A 98 10.88 7.07 -17.16
C PHE A 98 10.62 7.71 -18.50
N GLU A 99 10.79 6.91 -19.55
CA GLU A 99 10.59 7.33 -20.92
C GLU A 99 9.69 6.32 -21.64
N LEU A 100 8.94 6.80 -22.62
CA LEU A 100 8.10 5.98 -23.47
C LEU A 100 8.16 6.49 -24.90
N GLU A 101 8.64 5.64 -25.80
CA GLU A 101 8.57 5.87 -27.24
C GLU A 101 7.42 5.03 -27.82
N LYS A 102 6.64 5.64 -28.72
CA LYS A 102 5.52 4.97 -29.39
C LYS A 102 5.60 5.11 -30.89
N LYS A 103 5.40 3.99 -31.59
CA LYS A 103 5.12 3.95 -33.02
C LYS A 103 3.94 3.02 -33.26
N GLU A 104 2.75 3.60 -33.37
CA GLU A 104 1.49 2.85 -33.37
C GLU A 104 1.39 2.00 -32.08
N GLU A 105 1.15 0.68 -32.20
CA GLU A 105 1.12 -0.24 -31.06
C GLU A 105 2.50 -0.73 -30.62
N GLN A 106 3.58 -0.39 -31.34
CA GLN A 106 4.95 -0.73 -30.93
C GLN A 106 5.43 0.28 -29.89
N TRP A 107 5.60 -0.18 -28.65
CA TRP A 107 5.99 0.64 -27.51
C TRP A 107 7.39 0.23 -27.04
N VAL A 108 8.18 1.23 -26.66
CA VAL A 108 9.46 1.03 -25.99
C VAL A 108 9.41 1.82 -24.68
N PHE A 109 9.31 1.10 -23.57
CA PHE A 109 9.29 1.68 -22.23
C PHE A 109 10.68 1.56 -21.61
N SER A 110 11.21 2.67 -21.10
CA SER A 110 12.51 2.72 -20.44
C SER A 110 12.36 3.20 -19.00
N ASN A 111 12.86 2.39 -18.07
CA ASN A 111 13.07 2.77 -16.68
C ASN A 111 14.54 3.18 -16.50
N VAL A 112 14.80 4.48 -16.51
CA VAL A 112 16.16 5.03 -16.45
C VAL A 112 16.84 4.70 -15.11
N GLN A 113 16.06 4.57 -14.04
CA GLN A 113 16.59 4.30 -12.70
C GLN A 113 17.16 2.89 -12.57
N THR A 114 16.52 1.91 -13.21
CA THR A 114 16.97 0.50 -13.22
C THR A 114 17.76 0.13 -14.48
N LYS A 115 17.86 1.04 -15.46
CA LYS A 115 18.50 0.83 -16.77
C LYS A 115 17.85 -0.29 -17.58
N GLU A 116 16.56 -0.47 -17.43
CA GLU A 116 15.77 -1.44 -18.17
C GLU A 116 15.04 -0.76 -19.32
N THR A 117 15.09 -1.38 -20.50
CA THR A 117 14.33 -0.96 -21.68
C THR A 117 13.60 -2.18 -22.22
N ILE A 118 12.29 -2.08 -22.35
CA ILE A 118 11.41 -3.19 -22.73
C ILE A 118 10.60 -2.73 -23.94
N ALA A 119 10.75 -3.47 -25.04
CA ALA A 119 10.00 -3.26 -26.28
C ALA A 119 8.90 -4.31 -26.38
N PHE A 120 7.67 -3.87 -26.65
CA PHE A 120 6.51 -4.74 -26.75
C PHE A 120 5.45 -4.16 -27.69
N THR A 121 4.49 -5.00 -28.08
CA THR A 121 3.30 -4.59 -28.83
C THR A 121 2.15 -4.43 -27.84
N PHE A 122 1.66 -3.21 -27.67
CA PHE A 122 0.56 -2.93 -26.75
C PHE A 122 -0.69 -3.75 -27.12
N GLY A 123 -1.25 -4.47 -26.15
CA GLY A 123 -2.40 -5.35 -26.35
C GLY A 123 -2.08 -6.77 -26.84
N ASP A 124 -0.83 -7.08 -27.19
CA ASP A 124 -0.40 -8.42 -27.58
C ASP A 124 0.46 -9.06 -26.48
N SER A 125 -0.17 -9.93 -25.67
CA SER A 125 0.50 -10.61 -24.55
C SER A 125 1.61 -11.56 -24.98
N ALA A 126 1.70 -11.96 -26.26
CA ALA A 126 2.82 -12.76 -26.75
C ALA A 126 4.10 -11.94 -26.95
N SER A 127 4.01 -10.60 -26.90
CA SER A 127 5.14 -9.69 -27.06
C SER A 127 5.82 -9.31 -25.73
N LEU A 128 5.28 -9.75 -24.59
CA LEU A 128 5.88 -9.62 -23.26
C LEU A 128 6.20 -11.01 -22.69
N GLU A 129 7.29 -11.11 -21.93
CA GLU A 129 7.64 -12.36 -21.22
C GLU A 129 6.72 -12.63 -20.02
N LEU A 130 6.16 -11.57 -19.44
CA LEU A 130 5.28 -11.60 -18.27
C LEU A 130 3.89 -11.10 -18.65
N GLU A 131 2.88 -11.49 -17.88
CA GLU A 131 1.56 -10.89 -18.02
C GLU A 131 1.61 -9.37 -17.75
N PRO A 132 0.76 -8.57 -18.40
CA PRO A 132 0.91 -7.11 -18.41
C PRO A 132 0.92 -6.49 -17.00
N LEU A 133 0.11 -7.01 -16.07
CA LEU A 133 0.05 -6.53 -14.69
C LEU A 133 1.32 -6.88 -13.88
N ASP A 134 1.89 -8.08 -14.05
CA ASP A 134 3.16 -8.46 -13.41
C ASP A 134 4.31 -7.62 -13.98
N PHE A 135 4.35 -7.47 -15.30
CA PHE A 135 5.33 -6.62 -15.98
C PHE A 135 5.36 -5.21 -15.37
N ILE A 136 4.24 -4.47 -15.41
CA ILE A 136 4.25 -3.07 -14.97
C ILE A 136 4.38 -2.94 -13.45
N GLY A 137 3.87 -3.92 -12.71
CA GLY A 137 3.99 -3.99 -11.26
C GLY A 137 5.43 -4.04 -10.77
N ARG A 138 6.36 -4.59 -11.56
CA ARG A 138 7.81 -4.63 -11.28
C ARG A 138 8.52 -3.28 -11.46
N HIS A 139 7.81 -2.25 -11.90
CA HIS A 139 8.34 -0.90 -12.09
C HIS A 139 7.75 0.12 -11.11
N VAL A 140 6.84 -0.27 -10.22
CA VAL A 140 6.17 0.63 -9.26
C VAL A 140 6.26 0.10 -7.82
N GLN A 141 6.26 1.01 -6.86
CA GLN A 141 6.39 0.67 -5.43
C GLN A 141 5.10 0.07 -4.86
N GLU A 142 3.97 0.45 -5.44
CA GLU A 142 2.64 -0.01 -5.09
C GLU A 142 2.42 -1.50 -5.37
N ASP A 143 1.76 -2.20 -4.46
CA ASP A 143 1.05 -3.42 -4.83
C ASP A 143 -0.16 -3.05 -5.69
N LEU A 144 -0.45 -3.86 -6.71
CA LEU A 144 -1.47 -3.58 -7.71
C LEU A 144 -2.53 -4.67 -7.69
N ILE A 145 -3.75 -4.33 -7.30
CA ILE A 145 -4.87 -5.26 -7.23
C ILE A 145 -5.92 -4.85 -8.27
N LEU A 146 -6.40 -5.81 -9.06
CA LEU A 146 -7.45 -5.60 -10.03
C LEU A 146 -8.74 -6.27 -9.54
N MET A 147 -9.74 -5.45 -9.28
CA MET A 147 -11.08 -5.91 -8.95
C MET A 147 -12.01 -5.80 -10.16
N MET A 148 -12.56 -6.92 -10.62
CA MET A 148 -13.53 -6.93 -11.71
C MET A 148 -14.96 -6.88 -11.17
N GLN A 149 -15.80 -6.11 -11.87
CA GLN A 149 -17.20 -5.95 -11.49
C GLN A 149 -18.08 -6.94 -12.26
N ARG A 150 -18.79 -7.82 -11.54
CA ARG A 150 -19.81 -8.72 -12.08
C ARG A 150 -20.91 -8.96 -11.03
N ASP A 151 -22.12 -9.28 -11.48
CA ASP A 151 -23.23 -9.71 -10.61
C ASP A 151 -23.52 -8.77 -9.41
N GLY A 152 -23.36 -7.45 -9.61
CA GLY A 152 -23.59 -6.45 -8.57
C GLY A 152 -22.55 -6.48 -7.43
N ASN A 153 -21.36 -7.00 -7.68
CA ASN A 153 -20.27 -7.11 -6.73
C ASN A 153 -18.91 -6.84 -7.39
N LEU A 154 -17.84 -6.81 -6.59
CA LEU A 154 -16.45 -6.68 -7.03
C LEU A 154 -15.68 -7.91 -6.61
N PHE A 155 -14.82 -8.43 -7.46
CA PHE A 155 -14.04 -9.66 -7.21
C PHE A 155 -12.57 -9.43 -7.46
N LEU A 156 -11.72 -9.91 -6.56
CA LEU A 156 -10.27 -9.86 -6.72
C LEU A 156 -9.85 -10.91 -7.75
N ASP A 157 -9.76 -10.53 -9.02
CA ASP A 157 -9.55 -11.48 -10.13
C ASP A 157 -8.12 -11.47 -10.68
N ALA A 158 -7.32 -10.44 -10.35
CA ALA A 158 -5.89 -10.43 -10.55
C ALA A 158 -5.18 -9.51 -9.54
N GLY A 159 -3.91 -9.75 -9.31
CA GLY A 159 -3.10 -8.89 -8.46
C GLY A 159 -1.61 -9.20 -8.51
N GLN A 160 -0.82 -8.19 -8.16
CA GLN A 160 0.57 -8.29 -7.78
C GLN A 160 0.69 -7.77 -6.34
N LEU A 161 0.94 -8.66 -5.38
CA LEU A 161 0.92 -8.38 -3.94
C LEU A 161 2.22 -8.87 -3.27
N CYS A 162 3.16 -7.97 -3.09
CA CYS A 162 4.48 -8.27 -2.51
C CYS A 162 4.60 -7.77 -1.08
N PHE A 163 3.90 -6.70 -0.72
CA PHE A 163 3.98 -6.06 0.59
C PHE A 163 2.61 -6.05 1.30
N PRO A 164 1.94 -7.21 1.49
CA PRO A 164 0.67 -7.24 2.20
C PRO A 164 0.83 -6.95 3.70
N ALA A 165 -0.20 -6.36 4.30
CA ALA A 165 -0.35 -6.27 5.76
C ALA A 165 -1.13 -7.48 6.31
N ASN A 166 -0.48 -8.65 6.40
CA ASN A 166 -1.03 -9.89 6.97
C ASN A 166 -2.26 -10.47 6.24
N TRP A 167 -2.21 -10.49 4.90
CA TRP A 167 -3.17 -11.18 4.04
C TRP A 167 -2.46 -11.82 2.83
N SER A 168 -3.18 -12.63 2.05
CA SER A 168 -2.61 -13.43 0.93
C SER A 168 -3.45 -13.29 -0.33
N LEU A 169 -2.78 -12.95 -1.43
CA LEU A 169 -3.39 -12.95 -2.76
C LEU A 169 -3.81 -14.36 -3.19
N TYR A 170 -3.01 -15.36 -2.84
CA TYR A 170 -3.30 -16.76 -3.18
C TYR A 170 -4.59 -17.26 -2.51
N PHE A 171 -4.86 -16.82 -1.28
CA PHE A 171 -6.10 -17.17 -0.59
C PHE A 171 -7.30 -16.39 -1.12
N ASP A 172 -7.12 -15.11 -1.47
CA ASP A 172 -8.22 -14.21 -1.75
C ASP A 172 -8.61 -14.13 -3.24
N LEU A 173 -7.82 -14.73 -4.14
CA LEU A 173 -8.11 -14.73 -5.58
C LEU A 173 -9.48 -15.34 -5.88
N GLY A 174 -10.29 -14.63 -6.67
CA GLY A 174 -11.63 -15.00 -7.09
C GLY A 174 -12.71 -14.72 -6.05
N MET A 175 -12.35 -14.30 -4.83
CA MET A 175 -13.32 -13.92 -3.80
C MET A 175 -13.92 -12.53 -4.07
N SER A 176 -15.16 -12.34 -3.64
CA SER A 176 -15.84 -11.06 -3.69
C SER A 176 -15.35 -10.08 -2.62
N PHE A 177 -15.66 -8.79 -2.79
CA PHE A 177 -15.35 -7.74 -1.84
C PHE A 177 -15.82 -8.08 -0.43
N LYS A 178 -17.01 -8.66 -0.27
CA LYS A 178 -17.50 -9.03 1.06
C LYS A 178 -16.76 -10.23 1.65
N GLU A 179 -16.41 -11.21 0.83
CA GLU A 179 -15.70 -12.42 1.27
C GLU A 179 -14.30 -12.07 1.77
N ILE A 180 -13.50 -11.31 1.01
CA ILE A 180 -12.14 -10.91 1.42
C ILE A 180 -12.14 -10.04 2.69
N HIS A 181 -13.24 -9.31 2.97
CA HIS A 181 -13.38 -8.48 4.17
C HIS A 181 -14.07 -9.19 5.35
N THR A 182 -14.41 -10.48 5.23
CA THR A 182 -15.03 -11.26 6.32
C THR A 182 -14.20 -11.29 7.62
N PRO A 183 -12.85 -11.37 7.58
CA PRO A 183 -12.03 -11.35 8.79
C PRO A 183 -12.07 -10.04 9.60
N ILE A 184 -12.59 -8.95 9.02
CA ILE A 184 -12.59 -7.64 9.67
C ILE A 184 -13.75 -7.54 10.66
N LEU A 185 -13.47 -7.80 11.94
CA LEU A 185 -14.46 -7.68 13.02
C LEU A 185 -15.03 -6.25 13.06
N GLY A 186 -16.37 -6.13 13.12
CA GLY A 186 -17.07 -4.86 13.11
C GLY A 186 -17.14 -4.15 11.74
N PHE A 187 -16.70 -4.79 10.65
CA PHE A 187 -16.85 -4.21 9.31
C PHE A 187 -18.27 -4.38 8.75
N GLN A 188 -18.94 -5.48 9.11
CA GLN A 188 -20.34 -5.73 8.73
C GLN A 188 -21.34 -5.00 9.65
N SER A 189 -20.88 -4.45 10.79
CA SER A 189 -21.78 -3.68 11.66
C SER A 189 -22.25 -2.41 10.95
N ASP A 190 -23.50 -2.07 11.19
CA ASP A 190 -24.16 -0.90 10.60
C ASP A 190 -24.09 -0.85 9.07
N PHE A 191 -24.04 -1.99 8.36
CA PHE A 191 -24.02 -2.04 6.88
C PHE A 191 -22.88 -1.23 6.24
N LEU A 192 -21.72 -1.15 6.92
CA LEU A 192 -20.58 -0.39 6.41
C LEU A 192 -19.98 -1.03 5.15
N ASP A 193 -19.86 -2.35 5.12
CA ASP A 193 -19.45 -3.14 3.96
C ASP A 193 -20.33 -2.85 2.73
N ASP A 194 -21.65 -2.85 2.90
CA ASP A 194 -22.61 -2.52 1.84
C ASP A 194 -22.44 -1.11 1.32
N ARG A 195 -22.31 -0.13 2.22
CA ARG A 195 -22.08 1.27 1.81
C ARG A 195 -20.79 1.44 1.03
N ILE A 196 -19.71 0.78 1.46
CA ILE A 196 -18.42 0.85 0.77
C ILE A 196 -18.52 0.17 -0.60
N LEU A 197 -19.12 -1.03 -0.68
CA LEU A 197 -19.31 -1.71 -1.95
C LEU A 197 -20.12 -0.84 -2.94
N GLN A 198 -21.23 -0.25 -2.49
CA GLN A 198 -22.03 0.66 -3.31
C GLN A 198 -21.25 1.91 -3.74
N PHE A 199 -20.41 2.45 -2.87
CA PHE A 199 -19.51 3.56 -3.23
C PHE A 199 -18.51 3.13 -4.32
N LEU A 200 -17.81 2.00 -4.14
CA LEU A 200 -16.82 1.51 -5.09
C LEU A 200 -17.45 1.24 -6.47
N MET A 201 -18.64 0.61 -6.50
CA MET A 201 -19.37 0.35 -7.74
C MET A 201 -19.79 1.62 -8.49
N ARG A 202 -19.84 2.78 -7.82
CA ARG A 202 -20.20 4.08 -8.41
C ARG A 202 -19.00 4.93 -8.83
N ILE A 203 -17.77 4.49 -8.58
CA ILE A 203 -16.58 5.22 -9.03
C ILE A 203 -16.58 5.25 -10.56
N GLU A 204 -16.56 6.46 -11.12
CA GLU A 204 -16.49 6.72 -12.56
C GLU A 204 -15.05 6.91 -13.03
N ALA A 205 -14.78 6.53 -14.28
CA ALA A 205 -13.48 6.77 -14.91
C ALA A 205 -13.14 8.27 -14.94
N GLY A 206 -11.88 8.61 -14.64
CA GLY A 206 -11.44 10.00 -14.52
C GLY A 206 -11.72 10.67 -13.16
N THR A 207 -12.42 9.99 -12.25
CA THR A 207 -12.66 10.47 -10.87
C THR A 207 -12.07 9.53 -9.82
N PRO A 208 -10.72 9.36 -9.77
CA PRO A 208 -10.12 8.44 -8.81
C PRO A 208 -10.27 8.93 -7.38
N TRP A 209 -10.19 7.97 -6.45
CA TRP A 209 -10.30 8.21 -5.02
C TRP A 209 -9.06 7.70 -4.30
N GLY A 210 -8.66 8.39 -3.24
CA GLY A 210 -7.55 8.01 -2.36
C GLY A 210 -8.04 7.80 -0.94
N ARG A 211 -7.44 6.87 -0.21
CA ARG A 211 -7.65 6.69 1.22
C ARG A 211 -6.36 6.23 1.89
N LYS A 212 -6.35 6.24 3.22
CA LYS A 212 -5.24 5.69 4.00
C LYS A 212 -5.74 4.58 4.91
N ASN A 213 -4.97 3.52 5.01
CA ASN A 213 -5.09 2.50 6.05
C ASN A 213 -3.80 2.48 6.88
N TRP A 214 -3.86 1.98 8.10
CA TRP A 214 -2.71 1.99 9.00
C TRP A 214 -2.64 0.73 9.86
N SER A 215 -1.44 0.40 10.33
CA SER A 215 -1.22 -0.60 11.37
C SER A 215 0.07 -0.28 12.14
N LEU A 216 0.34 -1.06 13.20
CA LEU A 216 1.68 -1.18 13.75
C LEU A 216 2.27 -2.50 13.30
N MET A 217 3.58 -2.50 13.06
CA MET A 217 4.33 -3.69 12.69
C MET A 217 5.55 -3.83 13.59
N ALA A 218 5.75 -5.02 14.17
CA ALA A 218 7.00 -5.34 14.86
C ALA A 218 8.02 -5.83 13.82
N GLY A 219 9.19 -5.20 13.79
CA GLY A 219 10.18 -5.34 12.73
C GLY A 219 9.96 -4.36 11.58
N SER A 220 10.91 -4.33 10.65
CA SER A 220 10.97 -3.40 9.52
C SER A 220 10.63 -4.05 8.16
N ARG A 221 10.07 -5.28 8.17
CA ARG A 221 9.79 -6.03 6.93
C ARG A 221 8.57 -5.47 6.20
N LEU A 222 8.69 -5.30 4.88
CA LEU A 222 7.56 -4.92 4.01
C LEU A 222 6.66 -6.10 3.65
N ASP A 223 7.24 -7.25 3.29
CA ASP A 223 6.55 -8.52 3.05
C ASP A 223 6.07 -9.13 4.37
N THR A 224 4.86 -8.79 4.79
CA THR A 224 4.22 -9.37 5.99
C THR A 224 3.07 -10.28 5.60
N SER A 225 3.30 -11.07 4.56
CA SER A 225 2.35 -12.07 4.02
C SER A 225 2.06 -13.20 5.00
N LEU A 226 0.91 -13.85 4.86
CA LEU A 226 0.53 -14.98 5.72
C LEU A 226 1.49 -16.16 5.56
N GLU A 227 2.00 -16.36 4.35
CA GLU A 227 2.95 -17.41 3.97
C GLU A 227 4.26 -17.31 4.75
N THR A 228 4.66 -16.11 5.16
CA THR A 228 5.92 -15.85 5.87
C THR A 228 5.72 -15.53 7.36
N PHE A 229 4.52 -15.78 7.91
CA PHE A 229 4.17 -15.45 9.29
C PHE A 229 5.14 -16.03 10.33
N SER A 230 5.70 -17.22 10.07
CA SER A 230 6.70 -17.84 10.95
C SER A 230 7.99 -17.02 11.09
N GLU A 231 8.33 -16.21 10.09
CA GLU A 231 9.52 -15.37 10.05
C GLU A 231 9.26 -14.03 10.75
N TRP A 232 8.23 -13.30 10.33
CA TRP A 232 7.99 -11.94 10.81
C TRP A 232 7.13 -11.89 12.08
N GLY A 233 6.26 -12.87 12.31
CA GLY A 233 5.31 -12.88 13.44
C GLY A 233 5.98 -13.01 14.81
N GLN A 234 7.20 -13.56 14.87
CA GLN A 234 7.95 -13.74 16.12
C GLN A 234 8.34 -12.41 16.78
N ALA A 235 8.61 -11.37 15.97
CA ALA A 235 9.00 -10.05 16.48
C ALA A 235 7.93 -9.44 17.40
N ARG A 236 6.65 -9.76 17.18
CA ARG A 236 5.54 -9.28 18.02
C ARG A 236 5.68 -9.66 19.49
N LYS A 237 6.30 -10.81 19.79
CA LYS A 237 6.52 -11.30 21.16
C LYS A 237 7.78 -10.72 21.82
N GLN A 238 8.63 -10.06 21.04
CA GLN A 238 9.90 -9.50 21.50
C GLN A 238 9.79 -8.01 21.84
N VAL A 239 8.65 -7.39 21.57
CA VAL A 239 8.41 -5.99 21.89
C VAL A 239 8.37 -5.81 23.41
N SER A 240 9.23 -4.93 23.90
CA SER A 240 9.26 -4.41 25.26
C SER A 240 9.15 -2.90 25.24
N LYS A 241 8.87 -2.30 26.38
CA LYS A 241 8.83 -0.83 26.52
C LYS A 241 10.17 -0.20 26.07
N GLU A 242 11.28 -0.84 26.41
CA GLU A 242 12.64 -0.35 26.15
C GLU A 242 13.03 -0.39 24.67
N ASN A 243 12.48 -1.34 23.90
CA ASN A 243 12.82 -1.52 22.49
C ASN A 243 11.71 -1.07 21.52
N ALA A 244 10.52 -0.71 22.00
CA ALA A 244 9.37 -0.39 21.17
C ALA A 244 9.67 0.69 20.12
N GLY A 245 10.42 1.73 20.48
CA GLY A 245 10.81 2.80 19.56
C GLY A 245 11.56 2.32 18.31
N GLU A 246 12.46 1.36 18.45
CA GLU A 246 13.28 0.87 17.34
C GLU A 246 12.63 -0.33 16.62
N LEU A 247 12.01 -1.23 17.39
CA LEU A 247 11.46 -2.47 16.86
C LEU A 247 10.11 -2.25 16.19
N VAL A 248 9.25 -1.39 16.74
CA VAL A 248 7.90 -1.16 16.20
C VAL A 248 7.95 -0.06 15.15
N HIS A 249 7.31 -0.31 14.03
CA HIS A 249 7.14 0.63 12.93
C HIS A 249 5.67 0.99 12.80
N PHE A 250 5.41 2.28 12.60
CA PHE A 250 4.13 2.76 12.14
C PHE A 250 4.02 2.51 10.64
N ARG A 251 3.01 1.75 10.23
CA ARG A 251 2.78 1.38 8.84
C ARG A 251 1.56 2.10 8.30
N VAL A 252 1.70 2.72 7.13
CA VAL A 252 0.58 3.34 6.40
C VAL A 252 0.51 2.76 5.00
N GLU A 253 -0.69 2.41 4.57
CA GLU A 253 -0.99 2.12 3.18
C GLU A 253 -1.70 3.32 2.57
N VAL A 254 -1.06 3.98 1.61
CA VAL A 254 -1.71 4.97 0.74
C VAL A 254 -2.37 4.19 -0.39
N GLN A 255 -3.70 4.18 -0.36
CA GLN A 255 -4.52 3.34 -1.20
C GLN A 255 -5.27 4.20 -2.22
N LYS A 256 -5.20 3.84 -3.49
CA LYS A 256 -5.86 4.60 -4.56
C LYS A 256 -6.73 3.70 -5.43
N LEU A 257 -7.86 4.24 -5.88
CA LEU A 257 -8.91 3.51 -6.58
C LEU A 257 -9.18 4.20 -7.92
N PHE A 258 -8.97 3.47 -9.02
CA PHE A 258 -9.14 3.96 -10.38
C PHE A 258 -10.10 3.05 -11.14
N ARG A 259 -11.21 3.61 -11.63
CA ARG A 259 -12.07 2.91 -12.58
C ARG A 259 -11.39 2.88 -13.96
N LEU A 260 -11.19 1.69 -14.50
CA LEU A 260 -10.68 1.47 -15.84
C LEU A 260 -11.78 1.74 -16.88
N PRO A 261 -11.55 2.60 -17.88
CA PRO A 261 -12.62 3.10 -18.75
C PRO A 261 -13.20 2.07 -19.72
N LYS A 262 -12.45 1.04 -20.14
CA LYS A 262 -12.92 0.05 -21.13
C LYS A 262 -13.44 -1.22 -20.47
N SER A 263 -12.62 -1.86 -19.62
CA SER A 263 -12.95 -3.10 -18.91
C SER A 263 -13.92 -2.90 -17.76
N ASN A 264 -14.12 -1.65 -17.32
CA ASN A 264 -14.91 -1.32 -16.14
C ASN A 264 -14.38 -2.00 -14.86
N GLY A 265 -13.13 -2.46 -14.83
CA GLY A 265 -12.47 -2.92 -13.61
C GLY A 265 -12.09 -1.75 -12.68
N ILE A 266 -11.77 -2.05 -11.42
CA ILE A 266 -11.14 -1.10 -10.49
C ILE A 266 -9.69 -1.54 -10.28
N LEU A 267 -8.75 -0.67 -10.66
CA LEU A 267 -7.38 -0.77 -10.18
C LEU A 267 -7.33 -0.19 -8.76
N PHE A 268 -6.84 -1.01 -7.83
CA PHE A 268 -6.55 -0.65 -6.47
C PHE A 268 -5.04 -0.70 -6.24
N THR A 269 -4.41 0.47 -6.08
CA THR A 269 -2.98 0.58 -5.81
C THR A 269 -2.74 0.78 -4.31
N ILE A 270 -1.71 0.13 -3.77
CA ILE A 270 -1.41 0.13 -2.33
C ILE A 270 0.08 0.44 -2.14
N HIS A 271 0.42 1.69 -1.81
CA HIS A 271 1.78 2.07 -1.44
C HIS A 271 1.98 1.91 0.06
N SER A 272 2.90 1.04 0.45
CA SER A 272 3.18 0.75 1.87
C SER A 272 4.36 1.55 2.40
N HIS A 273 4.12 2.44 3.35
CA HIS A 273 5.13 3.25 4.01
C HIS A 273 5.37 2.76 5.44
N MET A 274 6.63 2.71 5.85
CA MET A 274 7.05 2.27 7.17
C MET A 274 7.89 3.36 7.84
N LEU A 275 7.59 3.67 9.10
CA LEU A 275 8.35 4.64 9.90
C LEU A 275 8.62 4.07 11.29
N PRO A 276 9.90 3.94 11.73
CA PRO A 276 10.20 3.51 13.08
C PRO A 276 9.50 4.40 14.11
N LEU A 277 8.93 3.82 15.17
CA LEU A 277 8.15 4.55 16.15
C LEU A 277 8.99 5.64 16.84
N LYS A 278 10.29 5.40 17.03
CA LYS A 278 11.26 6.38 17.55
C LYS A 278 11.37 7.64 16.70
N ARG A 279 11.23 7.51 15.37
CA ARG A 279 11.18 8.67 14.47
C ARG A 279 9.81 9.32 14.46
N PHE A 280 8.75 8.51 14.43
CA PHE A 280 7.37 8.98 14.48
C PHE A 280 7.10 9.93 15.65
N ILE A 281 7.58 9.58 16.85
CA ILE A 281 7.35 10.39 18.06
C ILE A 281 8.12 11.72 18.10
N GLN A 282 9.07 11.94 17.18
CA GLN A 282 9.80 13.22 17.11
C GLN A 282 8.88 14.38 16.72
N HIS A 283 7.72 14.07 16.15
CA HIS A 283 6.66 15.04 15.91
C HIS A 283 5.63 14.96 17.05
N THR A 284 5.76 15.85 18.06
CA THR A 284 4.93 15.85 19.27
C THR A 284 3.42 15.74 19.00
N PRO A 285 2.82 16.49 18.05
CA PRO A 285 1.39 16.33 17.77
C PRO A 285 0.99 14.91 17.35
N TRP A 286 1.87 14.19 16.64
CA TRP A 286 1.60 12.80 16.25
C TRP A 286 1.69 11.86 17.44
N LEU A 287 2.67 12.07 18.33
CA LEU A 287 2.80 11.32 19.57
C LEU A 287 1.56 11.47 20.45
N GLU A 288 1.14 12.70 20.72
CA GLU A 288 -0.04 13.01 21.56
C GLU A 288 -1.31 12.36 21.01
N GLN A 289 -1.58 12.58 19.72
CA GLN A 289 -2.75 12.05 19.06
C GLN A 289 -2.72 10.52 19.01
N PHE A 290 -1.59 9.93 18.63
CA PHE A 290 -1.50 8.49 18.50
C PHE A 290 -1.58 7.78 19.85
N TYR A 291 -1.02 8.35 20.92
CA TYR A 291 -1.21 7.84 22.26
C TYR A 291 -2.69 7.81 22.65
N ALA A 292 -3.45 8.89 22.38
CA ALA A 292 -4.88 8.93 22.65
C ALA A 292 -5.65 7.86 21.83
N ILE A 293 -5.37 7.77 20.53
CA ILE A 293 -5.98 6.78 19.63
C ILE A 293 -5.68 5.35 20.10
N LEU A 294 -4.42 5.03 20.40
CA LEU A 294 -4.02 3.69 20.79
C LEU A 294 -4.54 3.31 22.19
N SER A 295 -4.68 4.30 23.09
CA SER A 295 -5.25 4.09 24.43
C SER A 295 -6.73 3.73 24.35
N GLU A 296 -7.47 4.36 23.43
CA GLU A 296 -8.92 4.18 23.28
C GLU A 296 -9.30 3.09 22.26
N LEU A 297 -8.35 2.65 21.42
CA LEU A 297 -8.60 1.72 20.31
C LEU A 297 -9.42 0.49 20.76
N PRO A 298 -10.58 0.22 20.11
CA PRO A 298 -11.38 -0.95 20.46
C PRO A 298 -10.58 -2.26 20.32
N ASP A 299 -10.77 -3.18 21.25
CA ASP A 299 -9.97 -4.41 21.32
C ASP A 299 -10.07 -5.25 20.03
N PHE A 300 -11.27 -5.37 19.45
CA PHE A 300 -11.44 -6.09 18.19
C PHE A 300 -10.65 -5.47 17.02
N ILE A 301 -10.46 -4.15 17.00
CA ILE A 301 -9.61 -3.47 16.00
C ILE A 301 -8.13 -3.75 16.32
N SER A 302 -7.75 -3.71 17.59
CA SER A 302 -6.39 -4.02 18.03
C SER A 302 -5.98 -5.47 17.70
N GLU A 303 -6.89 -6.41 17.89
CA GLU A 303 -6.74 -7.82 17.54
C GLU A 303 -6.64 -8.02 16.03
N TYR A 304 -7.57 -7.46 15.26
CA TYR A 304 -7.56 -7.55 13.80
C TYR A 304 -6.27 -6.97 13.21
N LYS A 305 -5.81 -5.81 13.70
CA LYS A 305 -4.54 -5.20 13.26
C LYS A 305 -3.29 -5.92 13.79
N GLY A 306 -3.44 -6.96 14.62
CA GLY A 306 -2.34 -7.73 15.19
C GLY A 306 -1.49 -6.97 16.21
N ILE A 307 -2.04 -5.93 16.84
CA ILE A 307 -1.37 -5.03 17.78
C ILE A 307 -1.52 -5.53 19.23
N SER A 308 -2.58 -6.29 19.52
CA SER A 308 -2.97 -6.70 20.87
C SER A 308 -1.83 -7.31 21.70
N LEU A 309 -0.95 -8.10 21.07
CA LEU A 309 0.18 -8.76 21.74
C LEU A 309 1.21 -7.81 22.36
N TYR A 310 1.34 -6.61 21.82
CA TYR A 310 2.37 -5.65 22.24
C TYR A 310 1.83 -4.22 22.45
N ARG A 311 0.50 -4.05 22.43
CA ARG A 311 -0.18 -2.77 22.66
C ARG A 311 0.26 -2.12 23.96
N LYS A 312 0.33 -2.90 25.04
CA LYS A 312 0.69 -2.42 26.37
C LYS A 312 2.10 -1.83 26.39
N GLN A 313 3.06 -2.55 25.83
CA GLN A 313 4.47 -2.14 25.79
C GLN A 313 4.66 -0.87 24.95
N VAL A 314 3.91 -0.75 23.84
CA VAL A 314 3.91 0.48 23.04
C VAL A 314 3.30 1.64 23.80
N LEU A 315 2.17 1.45 24.50
CA LEU A 315 1.57 2.51 25.32
C LEU A 315 2.51 2.98 26.44
N GLU A 316 3.16 2.06 27.15
CA GLU A 316 4.14 2.39 28.19
C GLU A 316 5.34 3.18 27.64
N TYR A 317 5.78 2.86 26.42
CA TYR A 317 6.83 3.60 25.72
C TYR A 317 6.36 5.02 25.38
N LEU A 318 5.20 5.15 24.72
CA LEU A 318 4.65 6.45 24.33
C LEU A 318 4.37 7.35 25.55
N GLU A 319 3.88 6.77 26.65
CA GLU A 319 3.65 7.51 27.90
C GLU A 319 4.96 8.04 28.52
N GLU A 320 6.05 7.28 28.44
CA GLU A 320 7.35 7.75 28.89
C GLU A 320 7.87 8.90 28.01
N GLU A 321 7.71 8.79 26.70
CA GLU A 321 8.14 9.83 25.76
C GLU A 321 7.32 11.11 25.92
N LEU A 322 6.02 11.00 26.19
CA LEU A 322 5.16 12.16 26.50
C LEU A 322 5.63 12.93 27.75
N LYS A 323 6.19 12.25 28.75
CA LYS A 323 6.72 12.89 29.97
C LYS A 323 7.99 13.70 29.72
N LYS A 324 8.64 13.54 28.55
CA LYS A 324 9.88 14.23 28.16
C LYS A 324 9.62 15.53 27.41
N VAL A 325 8.38 15.76 26.95
CA VAL A 325 8.01 16.90 26.09
C VAL A 325 7.42 18.05 26.89
#